data_AF-A0A2V5ZSD7-F1
#
_entry.id   AF-A0A2V5ZSD7-F1
#
_cell.length_a   1.000
_cell.length_b   1.000
_cell.length_c   1.000
_cell.angle_alpha   90.00
_cell.angle_beta   90.00
_cell.angle_gamma   90.00
#
_symmetry.space_group_name_H-M   'P 1'
#
loop_
_entity.id
_entity.type
_entity.pdbx_description
1 polymer ?
#
loop_
_entity_poly.entity_id
_entity_poly.type
_entity_poly.pdbx_seq_one_letter_code
_entity_poly.pdbx_strand_id
1 'polypeptide(L)' 'LETEGDVSLSLQIQDKRIGNPYELQLEAGLTKWGEVAVFRGFDPDDWILGTEIGILRTEPYLLSVGFVN' A
#
# COMPACT_ATOMS: atom_id res chain seq x y z
N LEU A 1 1.61 0.19 6.96
CA LEU A 1 0.72 0.13 8.14
C LEU A 1 0.36 1.49 8.70
N GLU A 2 -0.61 2.08 8.03
CA GLU A 2 -1.48 3.14 8.52
C GLU A 2 -2.08 2.79 9.90
N THR A 3 -2.39 3.83 10.67
CA THR A 3 -3.11 3.66 11.93
C THR A 3 -4.57 3.28 11.65
N GLU A 4 -5.20 2.57 12.58
CA GLU A 4 -6.63 2.25 12.47
C GLU A 4 -7.48 3.53 12.33
N GLY A 5 -8.24 3.61 11.23
CA GLY A 5 -9.08 4.76 10.88
C GLY A 5 -8.36 5.85 10.09
N ASP A 6 -7.04 5.80 9.96
CA ASP A 6 -6.28 6.72 9.12
C ASP A 6 -6.39 6.30 7.65
N VAL A 7 -6.39 7.31 6.78
CA VAL A 7 -6.41 7.16 5.32
C VAL A 7 -5.29 8.01 4.76
N SER A 8 -4.47 7.42 3.89
CA SER A 8 -3.44 8.11 3.13
C SER A 8 -3.71 8.01 1.64
N LEU A 9 -3.33 9.08 0.94
CA LEU A 9 -3.37 9.16 -0.51
C LEU A 9 -1.99 9.59 -0.98
N SER A 10 -1.37 8.77 -1.81
CA SER A 10 -0.02 9.01 -2.31
C SER A 10 0.01 8.91 -3.84
N LEU A 11 0.96 9.63 -4.43
CA LEU A 11 1.32 9.51 -5.83
C LEU A 11 2.76 9.04 -5.91
N GLN A 12 3.01 7.97 -6.64
CA GLN A 12 4.34 7.43 -6.89
C GLN A 12 4.74 7.65 -8.35
N ILE A 13 6.00 8.07 -8.51
CA ILE A 13 6.69 8.14 -9.81
C ILE A 13 7.94 7.27 -9.69
N GLN A 14 8.03 6.23 -10.51
CA GLN A 14 9.09 5.21 -10.39
C GLN A 14 9.53 4.65 -11.75
N ASP A 15 10.61 3.87 -11.76
CA ASP A 15 11.08 3.18 -12.97
C ASP A 15 10.18 1.98 -13.29
N LYS A 16 9.82 1.80 -14.55
CA LYS A 16 8.98 0.68 -15.02
C LYS A 16 9.52 -0.71 -14.72
N ARG A 17 10.82 -0.84 -14.40
CA ARG A 17 11.44 -2.11 -14.01
C ARG A 17 11.03 -2.59 -12.63
N ILE A 18 10.50 -1.71 -11.78
CA ILE A 18 10.14 -2.01 -10.39
C ILE A 18 8.64 -1.87 -10.10
N GLY A 19 7.86 -1.32 -11.02
CA GLY A 19 6.40 -1.26 -10.92
C GLY A 19 5.77 -0.30 -11.93
N ASN A 20 4.51 0.10 -11.72
CA ASN A 20 3.85 1.07 -12.59
C ASN A 20 4.55 2.43 -12.48
N PRO A 21 4.96 3.09 -13.59
CA PRO A 21 5.75 4.32 -13.55
C PRO A 21 5.03 5.50 -12.93
N TYR A 22 3.69 5.49 -12.97
CA TYR A 22 2.82 6.52 -12.42
C TYR A 22 1.67 5.86 -11.71
N GLU A 23 1.64 5.92 -10.38
CA GLU A 23 0.65 5.18 -9.59
C GLU A 23 0.05 6.06 -8.51
N LEU A 24 -1.28 6.06 -8.42
CA LEU A 24 -2.02 6.64 -7.31
C LEU A 24 -2.36 5.52 -6.31
N GLN A 25 -2.06 5.72 -5.04
CA GLN A 25 -2.31 4.73 -3.99
C GLN A 25 -3.20 5.35 -2.91
N LEU A 26 -4.29 4.66 -2.59
CA LEU A 26 -5.14 4.97 -1.45
C LEU A 26 -5.01 3.83 -0.45
N GLU A 27 -4.54 4.14 0.74
CA GLU A 27 -4.35 3.16 1.81
C GLU A 27 -5.24 3.52 3.00
N ALA A 28 -5.82 2.52 3.65
CA ALA A 28 -6.68 2.70 4.80
C ALA A 28 -6.37 1.67 5.89
N GLY A 29 -6.03 2.14 7.08
CA GLY A 29 -5.79 1.29 8.24
C GLY A 29 -7.11 0.74 8.77
N LEU A 30 -7.31 -0.58 8.66
CA LEU A 30 -8.52 -1.25 9.14
C LEU A 30 -8.43 -1.64 10.62
N THR A 31 -7.22 -1.99 11.05
CA THR A 31 -6.92 -2.36 12.43
C THR A 31 -5.50 -1.90 12.76
N LYS A 32 -5.11 -1.91 14.04
CA LYS A 32 -3.70 -1.68 14.44
C LYS A 32 -2.65 -2.60 13.77
N TRP A 33 -3.08 -3.69 13.12
CA TRP A 33 -2.22 -4.70 12.49
C TRP A 33 -2.41 -4.83 10.99
N GLY A 34 -3.32 -4.11 10.35
CA GLY A 34 -3.57 -4.35 8.94
C GLY A 34 -4.34 -3.25 8.25
N GLU A 35 -4.08 -3.16 6.96
CA GLU A 35 -4.60 -2.15 6.05
C GLU A 35 -5.05 -2.77 4.73
N VAL A 36 -5.88 -2.00 4.04
CA VAL A 36 -6.28 -2.26 2.66
C VAL A 36 -5.78 -1.11 1.81
N ALA A 37 -5.35 -1.43 0.60
CA ALA A 37 -4.86 -0.45 -0.35
C ALA A 37 -5.50 -0.66 -1.72
N VAL A 38 -5.79 0.43 -2.42
CA VAL A 38 -6.17 0.41 -3.84
C VAL A 38 -5.13 1.23 -4.60
N PHE A 39 -4.54 0.60 -5.61
CA PHE A 39 -3.57 1.22 -6.49
C PHE A 39 -4.20 1.37 -7.87
N ARG A 40 -3.95 2.53 -8.49
CA ARG A 40 -4.28 2.78 -9.88
C ARG A 40 -3.02 3.25 -10.59
N GLY A 41 -2.52 2.42 -11.48
CA GLY A 41 -1.47 2.83 -12.40
C GLY A 41 -2.02 3.53 -13.63
N PHE A 42 -1.18 4.34 -14.28
CA PHE A 42 -1.57 5.12 -15.46
C PHE A 42 -0.82 4.72 -16.75
N ASP A 43 0.32 4.01 -16.67
CA ASP A 43 1.06 3.54 -17.85
C ASP A 43 1.75 2.18 -17.62
N PRO A 44 1.03 1.04 -17.81
CA PRO A 44 -0.34 0.93 -18.34
C PRO A 44 -1.42 1.30 -17.31
N ASP A 45 -2.67 1.51 -17.76
CA ASP A 45 -3.83 1.64 -16.86
C ASP A 45 -4.14 0.27 -16.24
N ASP A 46 -3.95 0.16 -14.92
CA ASP A 46 -4.20 -1.04 -14.14
C ASP A 46 -4.77 -0.69 -12.75
N TRP A 47 -5.38 -1.69 -12.12
CA TRP A 47 -5.98 -1.57 -10.80
C TRP A 47 -5.56 -2.75 -9.94
N ILE A 48 -4.96 -2.46 -8.80
CA ILE A 48 -4.52 -3.46 -7.83
C ILE A 48 -5.24 -3.23 -6.52
N LEU A 49 -5.75 -4.31 -5.92
CA LEU A 49 -6.23 -4.35 -4.55
C LEU A 49 -5.18 -5.04 -3.69
N GLY A 50 -4.65 -4.30 -2.72
CA GLY A 50 -3.69 -4.77 -1.74
C GLY A 50 -4.31 -4.99 -0.37
N THR A 51 -3.74 -5.92 0.39
CA THR A 51 -3.94 -6.03 1.83
C THR A 51 -2.58 -6.27 2.47
N GLU A 52 -2.28 -5.58 3.56
CA GLU A 52 -1.06 -5.77 4.34
C GLU A 52 -1.40 -6.14 5.78
N ILE A 53 -0.64 -7.09 6.35
CA ILE A 53 -0.76 -7.57 7.72
C ILE A 53 0.61 -7.48 8.39
N GLY A 54 0.65 -6.82 9.54
CA GLY A 54 1.84 -6.70 10.38
C GLY A 54 2.17 -8.00 11.11
N ILE A 55 3.42 -8.43 10.99
CA ILE A 55 4.00 -9.57 11.72
C ILE A 55 4.67 -9.09 13.02
N LEU A 56 5.39 -7.97 12.96
CA LEU A 56 6.07 -7.35 14.10
C LEU A 56 5.96 -5.83 13.98
N ARG A 57 5.55 -5.16 15.07
CA ARG A 57 5.53 -3.71 15.17
C ARG A 57 6.18 -3.28 16.48
N THR A 58 7.36 -2.67 16.40
CA THR A 58 8.10 -2.13 17.55
C THR A 58 8.94 -0.97 17.06
N GLU A 59 8.63 0.25 17.48
CA GLU A 59 9.26 1.45 16.95
C GLU A 59 10.81 1.41 17.08
N PRO A 60 11.57 1.76 16.02
CA PRO A 60 11.14 2.25 14.70
C PRO A 60 10.88 1.14 13.65
N TYR A 61 10.84 -0.12 14.05
CA TYR A 61 10.80 -1.29 13.16
C TYR A 61 9.38 -1.78 12.88
N LEU A 62 9.15 -2.14 11.61
CA LEU A 62 7.95 -2.82 11.12
C LEU A 62 8.38 -4.00 10.24
N LEU A 63 7.78 -5.16 10.49
CA LEU A 63 7.79 -6.30 9.58
C LEU A 63 6.35 -6.65 9.25
N SER A 64 6.03 -6.74 7.97
CA SER A 64 4.70 -7.05 7.46
C SER A 64 4.77 -7.97 6.24
N VAL A 65 3.62 -8.52 5.89
CA VAL A 65 3.41 -9.29 4.66
C VAL A 65 2.15 -8.78 4.00
N GLY A 66 2.14 -8.75 2.66
CA GLY A 66 0.99 -8.30 1.90
C GLY A 66 0.65 -9.24 0.74
N PHE A 67 -0.59 -9.08 0.26
CA PHE A 67 -1.12 -9.78 -0.90
C PHE A 67 -1.72 -8.75 -1.86
N VAL A 68 -1.55 -8.99 -3.16
CA VAL A 68 -2.11 -8.20 -4.27
C VAL A 68 -2.71 -9.14 -5.31
N ASN A 69 -3.64 -8.65 -6.13
CA ASN A 69 -4.29 -9.41 -7.21
C ASN A 69 -3.65 -9.20 -8.59
#